data_AF-A0A925ZYG3-F1
#
_entry.id   AF-A0A925ZYG3-F1
#
_cell.length_a   1.000
_cell.length_b   1.000
_cell.length_c   1.000
_cell.angle_alpha   90.00
_cell.angle_beta   90.00
_cell.angle_gamma   90.00
#
_symmetry.space_group_name_H-M   'P 1'
#
loop_
_entity.id
_entity.type
_entity.pdbx_description
1 polymer ?
#
loop_
_entity_poly.entity_id
_entity_poly.type
_entity_poly.pdbx_seq_one_letter_code
_entity_poly.pdbx_strand_id
1 'polypeptide(L)'
;MSFPSSNEARDESSHLIRELHGVNLAAILEYLVAAYGWPGLDERLRMNCFAVDPSIKSSLSFLRRTPWARTKVEDLYIRARTAEVLGRKKP
;
A
#
# COMPACT_ATOMS: atom_id res chain seq x y z
N MET A 1 -0.76 -15.91 -27.16
CA MET A 1 -0.08 -14.87 -26.35
C MET A 1 -1.02 -14.52 -25.21
N SER A 2 -0.85 -15.12 -24.05
CA SER A 2 -1.69 -14.84 -22.87
C SER A 2 -1.13 -13.61 -22.17
N PHE A 3 -1.90 -12.53 -22.15
CA PHE A 3 -1.58 -11.38 -21.32
C PHE A 3 -1.52 -11.85 -19.86
N PRO A 4 -0.46 -11.50 -19.10
CA PRO A 4 -0.44 -11.84 -17.69
C PRO A 4 -1.64 -11.18 -17.02
N SER A 5 -2.52 -12.02 -16.49
CA SER A 5 -3.65 -11.58 -15.67
C SER A 5 -3.10 -10.81 -14.47
N SER A 6 -3.84 -9.80 -14.00
CA SER A 6 -3.43 -8.85 -12.95
C SER A 6 -2.98 -9.49 -11.61
N ASN A 7 -3.04 -10.82 -11.50
CA ASN A 7 -2.67 -11.63 -10.35
C ASN A 7 -1.19 -12.04 -10.25
N GLU A 8 -0.37 -11.84 -11.29
CA GLU A 8 1.00 -12.40 -11.39
C GLU A 8 2.13 -11.35 -11.37
N ALA A 9 1.90 -10.18 -10.79
CA ALA A 9 2.97 -9.19 -10.64
C ALA A 9 4.06 -9.74 -9.69
N ARG A 10 5.22 -10.10 -10.25
CA ARG A 10 6.40 -10.61 -9.55
C ARG A 10 7.37 -9.45 -9.29
N ASP A 11 7.81 -9.26 -8.06
CA ASP A 11 8.91 -8.34 -7.69
C ASP A 11 10.24 -8.73 -8.38
N GLU A 12 11.26 -7.86 -8.36
CA GLU A 12 12.64 -8.14 -8.83
C GLU A 12 13.19 -9.47 -8.26
N SER A 13 12.77 -9.85 -7.04
CA SER A 13 13.12 -11.13 -6.41
C SER A 13 12.25 -12.32 -6.87
N SER A 14 11.47 -12.18 -7.95
CA SER A 14 10.55 -13.17 -8.51
C SER A 14 9.41 -13.63 -7.57
N HIS A 15 9.12 -12.86 -6.51
CA HIS A 15 8.03 -13.15 -5.55
C HIS A 15 6.73 -12.46 -5.95
N LEU A 16 5.59 -13.16 -5.77
CA LEU A 16 4.27 -12.60 -6.00
C LEU A 16 4.01 -11.41 -5.06
N ILE A 17 3.73 -10.23 -5.62
CA ILE A 17 3.40 -9.01 -4.86
C ILE A 17 2.15 -9.20 -3.99
N ARG A 18 1.26 -10.12 -4.38
CA ARG A 18 0.04 -10.47 -3.63
C ARG A 18 0.34 -11.27 -2.36
N GLU A 19 1.46 -11.98 -2.33
CA GLU A 19 1.98 -12.58 -1.12
C GLU A 19 2.78 -11.50 -0.40
N LEU A 20 2.10 -10.77 0.49
CA LEU A 20 2.70 -9.91 1.52
C LEU A 20 3.54 -10.78 2.48
N HIS A 21 4.50 -11.56 1.97
CA HIS A 21 5.25 -12.54 2.73
C HIS A 21 6.23 -11.80 3.66
N GLY A 22 5.85 -11.68 4.93
CA GLY A 22 6.64 -11.02 5.96
C GLY A 22 6.55 -9.49 6.00
N VAL A 23 5.67 -8.87 5.19
CA VAL A 23 5.52 -7.41 5.20
C VAL A 23 4.56 -7.02 6.32
N ASN A 24 5.09 -6.37 7.36
CA ASN A 24 4.27 -5.88 8.46
C ASN A 24 3.39 -4.71 7.98
N LEU A 25 2.19 -4.54 8.56
CA LEU A 25 1.32 -3.40 8.28
C LEU A 25 2.04 -2.05 8.48
N ALA A 26 3.00 -2.01 9.42
CA ALA A 26 3.89 -0.88 9.63
C ALA A 26 4.74 -0.58 8.39
N ALA A 27 5.39 -1.60 7.83
CA ALA A 27 6.24 -1.46 6.64
C ALA A 27 5.42 -1.07 5.40
N ILE A 28 4.21 -1.64 5.24
CA ILE A 28 3.27 -1.25 4.18
C ILE A 28 2.95 0.24 4.28
N LEU A 29 2.61 0.70 5.48
CA LEU A 29 2.26 2.09 5.71
C LEU A 29 3.47 3.01 5.50
N GLU A 30 4.64 2.67 6.05
CA GLU A 30 5.89 3.43 5.85
C GLU A 30 6.24 3.54 4.37
N TYR A 31 6.06 2.46 3.60
CA TYR A 31 6.27 2.46 2.16
C TYR A 31 5.36 3.46 1.44
N LEU A 32 4.06 3.40 1.75
CA LEU A 32 3.08 4.29 1.14
C LEU A 32 3.31 5.75 1.53
N VAL A 33 3.67 6.01 2.79
CA VAL A 33 3.99 7.35 3.27
C VAL A 33 5.27 7.87 2.62
N ALA A 34 6.29 7.03 2.44
CA ALA A 34 7.51 7.41 1.72
C ALA A 34 7.26 7.67 0.23
N ALA A 35 6.35 6.94 -0.40
CA ALA A 35 6.04 7.06 -1.81
C ALA A 35 5.09 8.23 -2.15
N TYR A 36 4.04 8.42 -1.35
CA TYR A 36 2.95 9.39 -1.62
C TYR A 36 2.87 10.53 -0.61
N GLY A 37 3.48 10.37 0.57
CA GLY A 37 3.28 11.28 1.70
C GLY A 37 1.89 11.14 2.33
N TRP A 38 1.77 11.61 3.58
CA TRP A 38 0.50 11.70 4.29
C TRP A 38 -0.63 12.40 3.50
N PRO A 39 -0.42 13.54 2.82
CA PRO A 39 -1.50 14.19 2.07
C PRO A 39 -1.96 13.35 0.87
N GLY A 40 -1.06 12.63 0.19
CA GLY A 40 -1.43 11.74 -0.91
C GLY A 40 -2.21 10.50 -0.45
N LEU A 41 -1.88 9.97 0.75
CA LEU A 41 -2.68 8.94 1.38
C LEU A 41 -4.06 9.47 1.79
N ASP A 42 -4.15 10.65 2.39
CA ASP A 42 -5.44 11.24 2.75
C ASP A 42 -6.32 11.48 1.51
N GLU A 43 -5.77 11.99 0.41
CA GLU A 43 -6.57 12.24 -0.78
C GLU A 43 -7.13 10.95 -1.40
N ARG A 44 -6.34 9.87 -1.42
CA ARG A 44 -6.73 8.57 -1.99
C ARG A 44 -7.61 7.74 -1.07
N LEU A 45 -7.28 7.71 0.22
CA LEU A 45 -7.97 6.89 1.22
C LEU A 45 -9.12 7.63 1.89
N ARG A 46 -9.09 8.96 1.89
CA ARG A 46 -9.97 9.90 2.59
C ARG A 46 -10.11 9.53 4.06
N MET A 47 -8.98 9.50 4.75
CA MET A 47 -8.89 9.06 6.14
C MET A 47 -8.33 10.18 7.01
N ASN A 48 -9.20 10.73 7.86
CA ASN A 48 -8.88 11.79 8.81
C ASN A 48 -7.68 11.47 9.72
N CYS A 49 -7.37 10.17 9.90
CA CYS A 49 -6.17 9.70 10.57
C CYS A 49 -4.87 10.32 10.03
N PHE A 50 -4.78 10.56 8.73
CA PHE A 50 -3.58 11.11 8.09
C PHE A 50 -3.54 12.63 8.08
N ALA A 51 -4.68 13.29 8.31
CA ALA A 51 -4.80 14.75 8.34
C ALA A 51 -4.55 15.34 9.75
N VAL A 52 -4.97 14.64 10.81
CA VAL A 52 -4.96 15.16 12.19
C VAL A 52 -3.69 14.78 12.96
N ASP A 53 -3.27 13.50 12.89
CA ASP A 53 -2.07 13.00 13.59
C ASP A 53 -1.29 12.03 12.67
N PRO A 54 -0.57 12.56 11.66
CA PRO A 54 0.19 11.77 10.70
C PRO A 54 1.41 11.11 11.35
N SER A 55 1.17 10.00 12.04
CA SER A 55 2.22 9.20 12.67
C SER A 55 1.94 7.72 12.50
N ILE A 56 3.00 6.95 12.18
CA ILE A 56 2.93 5.50 11.96
C ILE A 56 2.24 4.79 13.13
N LYS A 57 2.55 5.15 14.39
CA LYS A 57 1.91 4.53 15.57
C LYS A 57 0.42 4.84 15.70
N SER A 58 0.02 6.08 15.41
CA SER A 58 -1.38 6.51 15.47
C SER A 58 -2.19 5.81 14.37
N SER A 59 -1.66 5.80 13.14
CA SER A 59 -2.26 5.10 12.02
C SER A 59 -2.36 3.59 12.25
N LEU A 60 -1.33 2.93 12.78
CA LEU A 60 -1.43 1.51 13.12
C LEU A 60 -2.52 1.22 14.16
N SER A 61 -2.66 2.10 15.17
CA SER A 61 -3.73 1.98 16.16
C SER A 61 -5.11 2.16 15.51
N PHE A 62 -5.24 3.09 14.56
CA PHE A 62 -6.46 3.29 13.78
C PHE A 62 -6.78 2.08 12.88
N LEU A 63 -5.81 1.57 12.13
CA LEU A 63 -5.95 0.40 11.24
C LEU A 63 -6.24 -0.90 12.02
N ARG A 64 -5.92 -0.95 13.32
CA ARG A 64 -6.33 -2.04 14.21
C ARG A 64 -7.80 -1.93 14.63
N ARG A 65 -8.31 -0.72 14.80
CA ARG A 65 -9.72 -0.46 15.18
C ARG A 65 -10.66 -0.46 13.97
N THR A 66 -10.13 -0.17 12.79
CA THR A 66 -10.90 0.05 11.57
C THR A 66 -10.47 -0.93 10.48
N PRO A 67 -11.09 -2.13 10.37
CA PRO A 67 -10.63 -3.18 9.46
C PRO A 67 -10.75 -2.80 7.98
N TRP A 68 -11.80 -2.09 7.58
CA TRP A 68 -11.96 -1.62 6.19
C TRP A 68 -10.84 -0.66 5.77
N ALA A 69 -10.27 0.08 6.72
CA ALA A 69 -9.16 0.99 6.45
C ALA A 69 -7.89 0.21 6.16
N ARG A 70 -7.62 -0.87 6.91
CA ARG A 70 -6.52 -1.79 6.67
C ARG A 70 -6.56 -2.34 5.24
N THR A 71 -7.71 -2.86 4.84
CA THR A 71 -7.89 -3.43 3.50
C THR A 71 -7.62 -2.41 2.40
N LYS A 72 -8.03 -1.14 2.57
CA LYS A 72 -7.71 -0.09 1.60
C LYS A 72 -6.21 0.21 1.51
N VAL A 73 -5.50 0.23 2.65
CA VAL A 73 -4.05 0.46 2.67
C VAL A 73 -3.31 -0.70 1.99
N GLU A 74 -3.72 -1.94 2.27
CA GLU A 74 -3.18 -3.13 1.61
C GLU A 74 -3.42 -3.12 0.10
N ASP A 75 -4.65 -2.78 -0.35
CA ASP A 75 -4.98 -2.66 -1.76
C ASP A 75 -4.14 -1.57 -2.46
N LEU A 76 -3.97 -0.41 -1.82
CA LEU A 76 -3.13 0.66 -2.34
C LEU A 76 -1.67 0.22 -2.50
N TYR A 77 -1.15 -0.53 -1.53
CA TYR A 77 0.20 -1.06 -1.57
C TYR A 77 0.39 -2.06 -2.70
N ILE A 78 -0.54 -3.00 -2.87
CA ILE A 78 -0.52 -3.96 -3.98
C ILE A 78 -0.51 -3.19 -5.30
N ARG A 79 -1.40 -2.20 -5.47
CA ARG A 79 -1.43 -1.37 -6.70
C ARG A 79 -0.11 -0.63 -6.94
N ALA A 80 0.49 -0.05 -5.90
CA ALA A 80 1.75 0.67 -6.01
C ALA A 80 2.89 -0.26 -6.45
N ARG A 81 3.03 -1.41 -5.79
CA ARG A 81 4.05 -2.42 -6.10
C ARG A 81 3.82 -3.06 -7.47
N THR A 82 2.57 -3.35 -7.83
CA THR A 82 2.22 -3.84 -9.16
C THR A 82 2.53 -2.80 -10.24
N ALA A 83 2.25 -1.52 -10.01
CA ALA A 83 2.59 -0.46 -10.96
C ALA A 83 4.10 -0.35 -11.19
N GLU A 84 4.91 -0.47 -10.13
CA GLU A 84 6.36 -0.51 -10.21
C GLU A 84 6.88 -1.68 -11.05
N VAL A 85 6.37 -2.88 -10.81
CA VAL A 85 6.76 -4.09 -11.57
C VAL A 85 6.32 -4.01 -13.02
N LEU A 86 5.16 -3.42 -13.30
CA LEU A 86 4.71 -3.17 -14.67
C LEU A 86 5.49 -2.05 -15.38
N GLY A 87 6.51 -1.47 -14.73
CA GLY A 87 7.34 -0.40 -15.30
C GLY A 87 6.58 0.90 -15.53
N ARG A 88 5.39 1.07 -14.95
CA ARG A 88 4.64 2.32 -15.05
C ARG A 88 5.19 3.28 -14.00
N LYS A 89 5.66 4.44 -14.48
CA LYS A 89 6.12 5.56 -13.66
C LYS A 89 5.12 5.79 -12.52
N LYS A 90 5.62 5.80 -11.27
CA LYS A 90 4.80 6.01 -10.06
C LYS A 90 3.82 7.16 -10.31
N PRO A 91 2.50 6.97 -10.12
CA PRO A 91 1.50 7.99 -10.40
C PRO A 91 1.60 9.16 -9.43
#